data_AF-A0A4R2PBU1-F1
#
_entry.id   AF-A0A4R2PBU1-F1
#
_cell.length_a   1.000
_cell.length_b   1.000
_cell.length_c   1.000
_cell.angle_alpha   90.00
_cell.angle_beta   90.00
_cell.angle_gamma   90.00
#
_symmetry.space_group_name_H-M   'P 1'
#
loop_
_entity.id
_entity.type
_entity.pdbx_description
1 polymer ?
#
loop_
_entity_poly.entity_id
_entity_poly.type
_entity_poly.pdbx_seq_one_letter_code
_entity_poly.pdbx_strand_id
1 'polypeptide(L)'
;MLDNHDPAEPELSPVTRQKLMGFIDEMKHEISHITDALDHKQCCILKEFEQIQGIFGNFQSTAASYYLKFYLAPYTDCYPTLSTALQHMSERNHGALIVIQRDDLLDDLIQPGTRVGATLTFPLLESIFYPGGPLHDGAVIIQENMIVSAGNVLPLTHSIVGDRKLGTRHRAALGLSELSDALILVVSEETGRTSFALGGKLFPISPTGFLQ
;
A
#
# COMPACT_ATOMS: atom_id res chain seq x y z
N MET A 1 0.93 24.27 17.75
CA MET A 1 0.69 22.90 18.22
C MET A 1 -0.11 22.25 17.13
N LEU A 2 0.55 21.54 16.22
CA LEU A 2 -0.13 20.71 15.24
C LEU A 2 -0.57 19.48 16.02
N ASP A 3 -1.88 19.31 16.19
CA ASP A 3 -2.42 18.07 16.73
C ASP A 3 -2.00 16.97 15.77
N ASN A 4 -1.06 16.12 16.21
CA ASN A 4 -0.77 14.83 15.59
C ASN A 4 -2.01 13.95 15.81
N HIS A 5 -3.07 14.19 15.05
CA HIS A 5 -4.15 13.24 14.92
C HIS A 5 -3.60 12.09 14.09
N ASP A 6 -3.10 11.05 14.77
CA ASP A 6 -2.99 9.74 14.15
C ASP A 6 -4.34 9.48 13.46
N PRO A 7 -4.36 9.12 12.16
CA PRO A 7 -5.61 8.87 11.46
C PRO A 7 -6.42 7.87 12.27
N ALA A 8 -7.68 8.20 12.56
CA ALA A 8 -8.53 7.36 13.40
C ALA A 8 -8.48 5.92 12.90
N GLU A 9 -7.95 5.01 13.73
CA GLU A 9 -7.84 3.61 13.35
C GLU A 9 -9.25 3.05 13.12
N PRO A 10 -9.53 2.49 11.93
CA PRO A 10 -10.86 1.97 11.65
C PRO A 10 -11.18 0.77 12.54
N GLU A 11 -12.36 0.81 13.15
CA GLU A 11 -12.92 -0.40 13.75
C GLU A 11 -13.22 -1.41 12.63
N LEU A 12 -12.74 -2.66 12.79
CA LEU A 12 -12.96 -3.72 11.80
C LEU A 12 -14.44 -4.05 11.68
N SER A 13 -14.97 -4.07 10.45
CA SER A 13 -16.33 -4.55 10.20
C SER A 13 -16.53 -5.97 10.76
N PRO A 14 -17.73 -6.35 11.23
CA PRO A 14 -17.97 -7.68 11.79
C PRO A 14 -17.55 -8.81 10.83
N VAL A 15 -17.81 -8.64 9.53
CA VAL A 15 -17.45 -9.60 8.49
C VAL A 15 -15.93 -9.70 8.32
N THR A 16 -15.23 -8.57 8.24
CA THR A 16 -13.76 -8.56 8.12
C THR A 16 -13.11 -9.15 9.37
N ARG A 17 -13.59 -8.76 10.56
CA ARG A 17 -13.13 -9.30 11.85
C ARG A 17 -13.29 -10.82 11.88
N GLN A 18 -14.46 -11.35 11.50
CA GLN A 18 -14.70 -12.79 11.46
C GLN A 18 -13.73 -13.49 10.50
N LYS A 19 -13.53 -12.94 9.28
CA LYS A 19 -12.60 -13.51 8.29
C LYS A 19 -11.15 -13.52 8.81
N LEU A 20 -10.69 -12.43 9.40
CA LEU A 20 -9.34 -12.33 9.98
C LEU A 20 -9.14 -13.26 11.18
N MET A 21 -10.15 -13.42 12.03
CA MET A 21 -10.12 -14.39 13.13
C MET A 21 -10.05 -15.83 12.61
N GLY A 22 -10.78 -16.16 11.54
CA GLY A 22 -10.72 -17.47 10.88
C GLY A 22 -9.30 -17.85 10.47
N PHE A 23 -8.58 -16.94 9.79
CA PHE A 23 -7.18 -17.17 9.43
C PHE A 23 -6.27 -17.36 10.65
N ILE A 24 -6.50 -16.64 11.74
CA ILE A 24 -5.73 -16.81 12.98
C ILE A 24 -5.97 -18.20 13.58
N ASP A 25 -7.20 -18.68 13.57
CA ASP A 25 -7.53 -20.01 14.11
C ASP A 25 -6.99 -21.14 13.21
N GLU A 26 -7.00 -20.96 11.88
CA GLU A 26 -6.32 -21.86 10.95
C GLU A 26 -4.81 -21.92 11.19
N MET A 27 -4.14 -20.77 11.35
CA MET A 27 -2.71 -20.73 11.68
C MET A 27 -2.41 -21.43 13.01
N LYS A 28 -3.23 -21.23 14.04
CA LYS A 28 -3.07 -21.94 15.33
C LYS A 28 -3.16 -23.45 15.14
N HIS A 29 -4.08 -23.92 14.29
CA HIS A 29 -4.25 -25.34 14.01
C HIS A 29 -2.98 -25.93 13.36
N GLU A 30 -2.46 -25.27 12.32
CA GLU A 30 -1.23 -25.71 11.64
C GLU A 30 0.01 -25.67 12.57
N ILE A 31 0.13 -24.64 13.41
CA ILE A 31 1.21 -24.55 14.41
C ILE A 31 1.10 -25.68 15.46
N SER A 32 -0.12 -26.08 15.83
CA SER A 32 -0.35 -27.22 16.72
C SER A 32 0.13 -28.53 16.08
N HIS A 33 -0.18 -28.76 14.80
CA HIS A 33 0.31 -29.94 14.06
C HIS A 33 1.83 -29.99 13.98
N ILE A 34 2.50 -28.85 13.78
CA ILE A 34 3.97 -28.77 13.83
C ILE A 34 4.49 -29.17 15.21
N THR A 35 3.85 -28.68 16.27
CA THR A 35 4.23 -29.02 17.65
C THR A 35 4.12 -30.52 17.89
N ASP A 36 3.00 -31.12 17.52
CA ASP A 36 2.77 -32.56 17.64
C ASP A 36 3.77 -33.37 16.79
N ALA A 37 4.04 -32.93 15.56
CA ALA A 37 5.00 -33.57 14.66
C ALA A 37 6.43 -33.60 15.25
N LEU A 38 6.84 -32.52 15.93
CA LEU A 38 8.14 -32.42 16.58
C LEU A 38 8.23 -33.33 17.82
N ASP A 39 7.15 -33.44 18.59
CA ASP A 39 7.10 -34.28 19.80
C ASP A 39 7.12 -35.79 19.49
N HIS A 40 6.53 -36.20 18.37
CA HIS A 40 6.37 -37.63 18.02
C HIS A 40 7.43 -38.18 17.05
N LYS A 41 8.51 -37.40 16.77
CA LYS A 41 9.73 -37.79 16.03
C LYS A 41 9.58 -38.39 14.62
N GLN A 42 8.40 -38.34 13.99
CA GLN A 42 8.23 -38.74 12.58
C GLN A 42 7.06 -37.99 11.91
N CYS A 43 7.28 -36.74 11.51
CA CYS A 43 6.42 -36.06 10.53
C CYS A 43 7.21 -35.02 9.72
N CYS A 44 6.84 -34.84 8.45
CA CYS A 44 7.44 -33.86 7.54
C CYS A 44 6.75 -32.51 7.71
N ILE A 45 7.34 -31.61 8.51
CA ILE A 45 6.79 -30.28 8.84
C ILE A 45 6.76 -29.27 7.67
N LEU A 46 7.29 -29.65 6.51
CA LEU A 46 7.43 -28.74 5.36
C LEU A 46 6.08 -28.34 4.77
N LYS A 47 5.07 -29.23 4.85
CA LYS A 47 3.74 -28.96 4.32
C LYS A 47 2.99 -27.95 5.18
N GLU A 48 3.08 -28.07 6.50
CA GLU A 48 2.47 -27.17 7.46
C GLU A 48 3.09 -25.76 7.33
N PHE A 49 4.41 -25.66 7.09
CA PHE A 49 5.04 -24.37 6.79
C PHE A 49 4.49 -23.72 5.52
N GLU A 50 4.32 -24.49 4.44
CA GLU A 50 3.71 -23.98 3.20
C GLU A 50 2.27 -23.50 3.45
N GLN A 51 1.48 -24.27 4.21
CA GLN A 51 0.11 -23.89 4.58
C GLN A 51 0.08 -22.60 5.41
N ILE A 52 0.93 -22.49 6.45
CA ILE A 52 1.02 -21.28 7.28
C ILE A 52 1.42 -20.07 6.44
N GLN A 53 2.40 -20.21 5.53
CA GLN A 53 2.79 -19.12 4.64
C GLN A 53 1.62 -18.67 3.76
N GLY A 54 0.84 -19.60 3.23
CA GLY A 54 -0.37 -19.30 2.46
C GLY A 54 -1.44 -18.57 3.29
N ILE A 55 -1.76 -19.08 4.48
CA ILE A 55 -2.77 -18.48 5.37
C ILE A 55 -2.32 -17.08 5.81
N PHE A 56 -1.05 -16.92 6.18
CA PHE A 56 -0.50 -15.63 6.59
C PHE A 56 -0.54 -14.61 5.45
N GLY A 57 -0.25 -15.04 4.21
CA GLY A 57 -0.39 -14.20 3.02
C GLY A 57 -1.83 -13.71 2.81
N ASN A 58 -2.81 -14.59 2.94
CA ASN A 58 -4.23 -14.25 2.81
C ASN A 58 -4.72 -13.32 3.93
N PHE A 59 -4.26 -13.56 5.16
CA PHE A 59 -4.52 -12.70 6.32
C PHE A 59 -3.99 -11.29 6.06
N GLN A 60 -2.72 -11.17 5.66
CA GLN A 60 -2.08 -9.88 5.40
C GLN A 60 -2.79 -9.13 4.26
N SER A 61 -3.11 -9.81 3.16
CA SER A 61 -3.79 -9.16 2.04
C SER A 61 -5.21 -8.70 2.40
N THR A 62 -5.97 -9.52 3.14
CA THR A 62 -7.32 -9.15 3.61
C THR A 62 -7.26 -7.94 4.54
N ALA A 63 -6.32 -7.93 5.50
CA ALA A 63 -6.17 -6.81 6.43
C ALA A 63 -5.76 -5.53 5.67
N ALA A 64 -4.73 -5.60 4.82
CA ALA A 64 -4.27 -4.48 4.02
C ALA A 64 -5.39 -3.91 3.13
N SER A 65 -6.20 -4.77 2.50
CA SER A 65 -7.34 -4.37 1.66
C SER A 65 -8.35 -3.57 2.47
N TYR A 66 -8.67 -4.05 3.67
CA TYR A 66 -9.63 -3.41 4.55
C TYR A 66 -9.19 -1.99 4.93
N TYR A 67 -7.99 -1.85 5.48
CA TYR A 67 -7.47 -0.55 5.90
C TYR A 67 -7.36 0.41 4.71
N LEU A 68 -6.80 -0.06 3.59
CA LEU A 68 -6.64 0.79 2.42
C LEU A 68 -8.00 1.23 1.86
N LYS A 69 -8.97 0.32 1.74
CA LYS A 69 -10.33 0.68 1.30
C LYS A 69 -10.98 1.66 2.26
N PHE A 70 -10.83 1.47 3.57
CA PHE A 70 -11.38 2.39 4.56
C PHE A 70 -10.82 3.81 4.39
N TYR A 71 -9.50 3.95 4.27
CA TYR A 71 -8.86 5.25 4.12
C TYR A 71 -9.17 5.93 2.78
N LEU A 72 -9.45 5.16 1.73
CA LEU A 72 -9.75 5.69 0.40
C LEU A 72 -11.23 5.98 0.17
N ALA A 73 -12.15 5.22 0.76
CA ALA A 73 -13.58 5.27 0.43
C ALA A 73 -14.24 6.66 0.52
N PRO A 74 -13.87 7.55 1.46
CA PRO A 74 -14.43 8.91 1.50
C PRO A 74 -13.94 9.81 0.34
N TYR A 75 -12.80 9.48 -0.26
CA TYR A 75 -12.08 10.36 -1.19
C TYR A 75 -12.03 9.83 -2.62
N THR A 76 -12.17 8.53 -2.84
CA THR A 76 -12.22 7.92 -4.17
C THR A 76 -12.95 6.58 -4.13
N ASP A 77 -13.76 6.29 -5.15
CA ASP A 77 -14.37 4.98 -5.36
C ASP A 77 -13.53 4.08 -6.29
N CYS A 78 -12.45 4.61 -6.86
CA CYS A 78 -11.59 3.94 -7.84
C CYS A 78 -10.55 3.00 -7.21
N TYR A 79 -10.81 2.47 -6.01
CA TYR A 79 -9.98 1.45 -5.36
C TYR A 79 -9.66 0.24 -6.26
N PRO A 80 -10.62 -0.36 -7.00
CA PRO A 80 -10.33 -1.48 -7.89
C PRO A 80 -9.32 -1.12 -8.99
N THR A 81 -9.42 0.11 -9.52
CA THR A 81 -8.51 0.64 -10.54
C THR A 81 -7.10 0.81 -9.97
N LEU A 82 -6.97 1.42 -8.80
CA LEU A 82 -5.68 1.59 -8.11
C LEU A 82 -5.03 0.24 -7.78
N SER A 83 -5.82 -0.69 -7.24
CA SER A 83 -5.37 -2.05 -6.93
C SER A 83 -4.80 -2.77 -8.15
N THR A 84 -5.53 -2.73 -9.27
CA THR A 84 -5.11 -3.36 -10.53
C THR A 84 -3.81 -2.74 -11.05
N ALA A 85 -3.72 -1.41 -11.06
CA ALA A 85 -2.51 -0.71 -11.50
C ALA A 85 -1.30 -1.05 -10.61
N LEU A 86 -1.48 -1.04 -9.28
CA LEU A 86 -0.43 -1.39 -8.32
C LEU A 86 0.04 -2.84 -8.49
N GLN A 87 -0.87 -3.77 -8.73
CA GLN A 87 -0.52 -5.16 -8.99
C GLN A 87 0.33 -5.30 -10.26
N HIS A 88 -0.13 -4.74 -11.38
CA HIS A 88 0.61 -4.84 -12.65
C HIS A 88 1.99 -4.17 -12.58
N MET A 89 2.08 -3.01 -11.91
CA MET A 89 3.37 -2.33 -11.71
C MET A 89 4.29 -3.10 -10.76
N SER A 90 3.75 -3.71 -9.70
CA SER A 90 4.49 -4.58 -8.78
C SER A 90 5.10 -5.78 -9.51
N GLU A 91 4.29 -6.50 -10.31
CA GLU A 91 4.73 -7.68 -11.07
C GLU A 91 5.85 -7.36 -12.07
N ARG A 92 5.88 -6.12 -12.59
CA ARG A 92 6.88 -5.65 -13.55
C ARG A 92 8.04 -4.87 -12.91
N ASN A 93 8.03 -4.68 -11.59
CA ASN A 93 8.96 -3.80 -10.87
C ASN A 93 8.99 -2.36 -11.44
N HIS A 94 7.85 -1.85 -11.89
CA HIS A 94 7.72 -0.45 -12.30
C HIS A 94 7.50 0.41 -11.05
N GLY A 95 8.45 1.29 -10.75
CA GLY A 95 8.37 2.18 -9.60
C GLY A 95 7.21 3.17 -9.74
N ALA A 96 6.40 3.30 -8.69
CA ALA A 96 5.25 4.21 -8.69
C ALA A 96 5.19 5.01 -7.39
N LEU A 97 4.66 6.23 -7.50
CA LEU A 97 4.42 7.14 -6.38
C LEU A 97 3.11 7.90 -6.62
N ILE A 98 2.03 7.48 -5.97
CA ILE A 98 0.68 7.97 -6.25
C ILE A 98 0.13 8.60 -4.98
N VAL A 99 -0.22 9.87 -5.04
CA VAL A 99 -0.81 10.63 -3.94
C VAL A 99 -2.31 10.72 -4.16
N ILE A 100 -3.08 10.28 -3.17
CA ILE A 100 -4.51 10.52 -3.10
C ILE A 100 -4.72 11.69 -2.15
N GLN A 101 -5.13 12.83 -2.71
CA GLN A 101 -5.47 13.99 -1.90
C GLN A 101 -6.72 13.70 -1.08
N ARG A 102 -6.66 14.10 0.19
CA ARG A 102 -7.75 13.98 1.14
C ARG A 102 -8.26 15.37 1.52
N ASP A 103 -8.39 15.70 2.80
CA ASP A 103 -8.97 16.97 3.24
C ASP A 103 -7.98 18.14 3.08
N ASP A 104 -6.68 17.89 3.23
CA ASP A 104 -5.66 18.93 3.07
C ASP A 104 -5.37 19.26 1.60
N LEU A 105 -5.19 20.55 1.32
CA LEU A 105 -4.69 21.03 0.04
C LEU A 105 -3.19 20.78 -0.08
N LEU A 106 -2.75 20.36 -1.26
CA LEU A 106 -1.35 19.94 -1.48
C LEU A 106 -0.51 20.96 -2.24
N ASP A 107 -1.13 21.99 -2.81
CA ASP A 107 -0.49 22.97 -3.72
C ASP A 107 0.75 23.64 -3.11
N ASP A 108 0.72 23.93 -1.81
CA ASP A 108 1.84 24.57 -1.10
C ASP A 108 2.89 23.57 -0.58
N LEU A 109 2.59 22.26 -0.62
CA LEU A 109 3.45 21.20 -0.11
C LEU A 109 4.28 20.53 -1.20
N ILE A 110 3.89 20.66 -2.47
CA ILE A 110 4.51 19.97 -3.60
C ILE A 110 5.08 20.96 -4.61
N GLN A 111 6.10 20.55 -5.36
CA GLN A 111 6.46 21.27 -6.59
C GLN A 111 5.65 20.68 -7.75
N PRO A 112 4.85 21.51 -8.45
CA PRO A 112 3.91 21.02 -9.45
C PRO A 112 4.65 20.45 -10.66
N GLY A 113 4.19 19.28 -11.09
CA GLY A 113 4.62 18.63 -12.33
C GLY A 113 3.77 19.06 -13.54
N THR A 114 3.60 18.13 -14.47
CA THR A 114 2.78 18.35 -15.67
C THR A 114 1.31 18.12 -15.35
N ARG A 115 0.44 19.08 -15.67
CA ARG A 115 -1.02 18.92 -15.58
C ARG A 115 -1.50 17.86 -16.57
N VAL A 116 -2.27 16.89 -16.09
CA VAL A 116 -2.83 15.79 -16.89
C VAL A 116 -4.33 16.00 -17.09
N GLY A 117 -5.08 16.22 -16.00
CA GLY A 117 -6.52 16.50 -16.06
C GLY A 117 -7.35 15.39 -16.72
N ALA A 118 -7.08 14.13 -16.38
CA ALA A 118 -7.72 12.97 -17.02
C ALA A 118 -8.40 12.06 -16.00
N THR A 119 -9.43 11.33 -16.44
CA THR A 119 -10.08 10.31 -15.61
C THR A 119 -9.09 9.21 -15.24
N LEU A 120 -9.12 8.81 -13.97
CA LEU A 120 -8.30 7.74 -13.43
C LEU A 120 -8.64 6.41 -14.10
N THR A 121 -7.67 5.83 -14.80
CA THR A 121 -7.76 4.48 -15.35
C THR A 121 -6.43 3.76 -15.09
N PHE A 122 -6.47 2.44 -14.88
CA PHE A 122 -5.26 1.67 -14.63
C PHE A 122 -4.27 1.71 -15.82
N PRO A 123 -4.71 1.70 -17.11
CA PRO A 123 -3.76 1.81 -18.23
C PRO A 123 -3.08 3.17 -18.27
N LEU A 124 -3.77 4.26 -17.90
CA LEU A 124 -3.18 5.59 -17.87
C LEU A 124 -2.14 5.71 -16.74
N LEU A 125 -2.43 5.17 -15.55
CA LEU A 125 -1.44 5.12 -14.47
C LEU A 125 -0.21 4.31 -14.87
N GLU A 126 -0.40 3.11 -15.41
CA GLU A 126 0.70 2.26 -15.90
C GLU A 126 1.52 2.96 -16.98
N SER A 127 0.86 3.72 -17.87
CA SER A 127 1.55 4.51 -18.91
C SER A 127 2.36 5.66 -18.33
N ILE A 128 1.87 6.33 -17.28
CA ILE A 128 2.61 7.42 -16.63
C ILE A 128 3.88 6.88 -15.96
N PHE A 129 3.78 5.75 -15.26
CA PHE A 129 4.91 5.13 -14.56
C PHE A 129 5.74 4.18 -15.43
N TYR A 130 5.52 4.16 -16.75
CA TYR A 130 6.35 3.37 -17.64
C TYR A 130 7.80 3.88 -17.61
N PRO A 131 8.81 3.02 -17.32
CA PRO A 131 10.20 3.45 -17.19
C PRO A 131 10.72 4.18 -18.43
N GLY A 132 11.37 5.32 -18.22
CA GLY A 132 11.90 6.16 -19.29
C GLY A 132 10.89 7.10 -19.95
N GLY A 133 9.61 7.07 -19.54
CA GLY A 133 8.61 8.05 -19.96
C GLY A 133 8.85 9.43 -19.34
N PRO A 134 8.47 10.55 -19.98
CA PRO A 134 8.75 11.89 -19.46
C PRO A 134 8.03 12.22 -18.14
N LEU A 135 7.02 11.43 -17.74
CA LEU A 135 6.19 11.67 -16.54
C LEU A 135 6.43 10.67 -15.40
N HIS A 136 7.28 9.65 -15.60
CA HIS A 136 7.46 8.56 -14.64
C HIS A 136 8.28 8.95 -13.39
N ASP A 137 9.07 10.01 -13.51
CA ASP A 137 9.91 10.55 -12.46
C ASP A 137 9.13 11.59 -11.64
N GLY A 138 8.65 11.16 -10.49
CA GLY A 138 7.89 11.97 -9.55
C GLY A 138 6.56 11.34 -9.18
N ALA A 139 5.73 12.12 -8.49
CA ALA A 139 4.44 11.68 -8.00
C ALA A 139 3.31 12.00 -8.98
N VAL A 140 2.32 11.12 -9.02
CA VAL A 140 1.00 11.41 -9.58
C VAL A 140 0.09 11.93 -8.47
N ILE A 141 -0.63 13.02 -8.71
CA ILE A 141 -1.66 13.53 -7.79
C ILE A 141 -3.03 13.14 -8.32
N ILE A 142 -3.81 12.49 -7.46
CA ILE A 142 -5.20 12.12 -7.71
C ILE A 142 -6.09 12.91 -6.74
N GLN A 143 -7.10 13.56 -7.30
CA GLN A 143 -8.20 14.18 -6.56
C GLN A 143 -9.48 13.49 -7.03
N GLU A 144 -10.25 12.94 -6.09
CA GLU A 144 -11.42 12.12 -6.40
C GLU A 144 -11.08 10.97 -7.37
N ASN A 145 -11.63 11.02 -8.57
CA ASN A 145 -11.45 10.01 -9.62
C ASN A 145 -10.64 10.55 -10.81
N MET A 146 -9.86 11.61 -10.59
CA MET A 146 -9.12 12.32 -11.64
C MET A 146 -7.63 12.37 -11.33
N ILE A 147 -6.82 12.06 -12.33
CA ILE A 147 -5.38 12.35 -12.33
C ILE A 147 -5.21 13.83 -12.65
N VAL A 148 -4.82 14.61 -11.65
CA VAL A 148 -4.66 16.06 -11.74
C VAL A 148 -3.35 16.41 -12.45
N SER A 149 -2.25 15.82 -11.98
CA SER A 149 -0.91 16.05 -12.48
C SER A 149 0.00 14.83 -12.28
N ALA A 150 1.10 14.78 -13.03
CA ALA A 150 2.14 13.76 -12.93
C ALA A 150 3.54 14.39 -12.94
N GLY A 151 4.54 13.66 -12.43
CA GLY A 151 5.91 14.17 -12.31
C GLY A 151 6.07 15.26 -11.24
N ASN A 152 5.23 15.25 -10.20
CA ASN A 152 5.31 16.21 -9.10
C ASN A 152 6.45 15.85 -8.15
N VAL A 153 7.14 16.84 -7.59
CA VAL A 153 8.19 16.60 -6.60
C VAL A 153 7.61 16.76 -5.21
N LEU A 154 7.75 15.72 -4.38
CA LEU A 154 7.28 15.71 -3.01
C LEU A 154 8.42 16.03 -2.02
N PRO A 155 8.11 16.56 -0.83
CA PRO A 155 9.08 16.69 0.25
C PRO A 155 9.57 15.31 0.69
N LEU A 156 10.85 15.20 1.02
CA LEU A 156 11.45 13.96 1.49
C LEU A 156 11.51 13.97 3.01
N THR A 157 11.12 12.87 3.66
CA THR A 157 11.34 12.72 5.10
C THR A 157 12.83 12.71 5.44
N HIS A 158 13.16 13.28 6.61
CA HIS A 158 14.46 13.14 7.26
C HIS A 158 14.45 12.07 8.36
N SER A 159 13.28 11.52 8.67
CA SER A 159 13.07 10.49 9.67
C SER A 159 13.75 9.18 9.24
N ILE A 160 14.45 8.54 10.18
CA ILE A 160 14.99 7.19 9.99
C ILE A 160 13.89 6.20 10.34
N VAL A 161 13.38 5.47 9.35
CA VAL A 161 12.34 4.46 9.54
C VAL A 161 12.98 3.08 9.56
N GLY A 162 13.23 2.55 10.77
CA GLY A 162 13.86 1.26 11.01
C GLY A 162 15.31 1.17 10.50
N ASP A 163 15.81 -0.06 10.33
CA ASP A 163 17.20 -0.34 9.91
C ASP A 163 17.39 -0.44 8.37
N ARG A 164 16.34 -0.20 7.59
CA ARG A 164 16.36 -0.41 6.13
C ARG A 164 16.60 0.92 5.40
N LYS A 165 17.52 0.92 4.42
CA LYS A 165 17.69 2.05 3.50
C LYS A 165 16.43 2.18 2.64
N LEU A 166 15.66 3.24 2.86
CA LEU A 166 14.51 3.58 2.04
C LEU A 166 14.96 4.28 0.75
N GLY A 167 14.39 3.86 -0.39
CA GLY A 167 14.53 4.55 -1.66
C GLY A 167 13.86 5.93 -1.66
N THR A 168 14.16 6.75 -2.66
CA THR A 168 13.66 8.14 -2.77
C THR A 168 12.14 8.22 -2.81
N ARG A 169 11.45 7.34 -3.55
CA ARG A 169 9.96 7.28 -3.59
C ARG A 169 9.35 7.01 -2.21
N HIS A 170 9.93 6.11 -1.43
CA HIS A 170 9.45 5.82 -0.06
C HIS A 170 9.66 7.01 0.86
N ARG A 171 10.81 7.69 0.75
CA ARG A 171 11.08 8.91 1.52
C ARG A 171 10.16 10.07 1.14
N ALA A 172 9.82 10.19 -0.14
CA ALA A 172 8.87 11.16 -0.66
C ALA A 172 7.45 10.91 -0.13
N ALA A 173 7.02 9.65 -0.15
CA ALA A 173 5.72 9.25 0.41
C ALA A 173 5.62 9.57 1.90
N LEU A 174 6.64 9.20 2.68
CA LEU A 174 6.70 9.53 4.09
C LEU A 174 6.70 11.04 4.33
N GLY A 175 7.55 11.79 3.63
CA GLY A 175 7.69 13.24 3.82
C GLY A 175 6.40 14.00 3.55
N LEU A 176 5.64 13.63 2.51
CA LEU A 176 4.33 14.25 2.27
C LEU A 176 3.30 13.83 3.32
N SER A 177 3.29 12.55 3.73
CA SER A 177 2.35 12.04 4.75
C SER A 177 2.62 12.59 6.16
N GLU A 178 3.79 13.15 6.43
CA GLU A 178 4.13 13.85 7.68
C GLU A 178 3.52 15.27 7.73
N LEU A 179 3.21 15.84 6.56
CA LEU A 179 2.80 17.25 6.41
C LEU A 179 1.33 17.41 5.99
N SER A 180 0.67 16.32 5.64
CA SER A 180 -0.73 16.32 5.18
C SER A 180 -1.43 15.03 5.57
N ASP A 181 -2.75 15.05 5.50
CA ASP A 181 -3.57 13.86 5.64
C ASP A 181 -3.58 12.95 4.40
N ALA A 182 -2.89 13.31 3.31
CA ALA A 182 -2.87 12.53 2.07
C ALA A 182 -2.38 11.09 2.27
N LEU A 183 -2.96 10.17 1.49
CA LEU A 183 -2.51 8.78 1.42
C LEU A 183 -1.62 8.59 0.19
N ILE A 184 -0.39 8.10 0.40
CA ILE A 184 0.58 7.95 -0.69
C ILE A 184 0.90 6.48 -0.93
N LEU A 185 0.49 5.95 -2.08
CA LEU A 185 0.81 4.61 -2.54
C LEU A 185 2.20 4.59 -3.18
N VAL A 186 2.98 3.54 -2.90
CA VAL A 186 4.34 3.36 -3.42
C VAL A 186 4.50 1.95 -3.98
N VAL A 187 5.13 1.84 -5.15
CA VAL A 187 5.68 0.60 -5.69
C VAL A 187 7.20 0.75 -5.78
N SER A 188 7.94 -0.20 -5.20
CA SER A 188 9.40 -0.25 -5.28
C SER A 188 9.85 -0.69 -6.67
N GLU A 189 10.69 0.10 -7.34
CA GLU A 189 11.33 -0.31 -8.61
C GLU A 189 12.38 -1.41 -8.43
N GLU A 190 12.93 -1.55 -7.23
CA GLU A 190 13.97 -2.55 -6.94
C GLU A 190 13.38 -3.92 -6.61
N THR A 191 12.21 -3.95 -5.97
CA THR A 191 11.67 -5.18 -5.36
C THR A 191 10.22 -5.47 -5.75
N GLY A 192 9.55 -4.56 -6.45
CA GLY A 192 8.11 -4.65 -6.76
C GLY A 192 7.22 -4.50 -5.54
N ARG A 193 7.78 -4.44 -4.32
CA ARG A 193 7.01 -4.32 -3.08
C ARG A 193 6.13 -3.09 -3.10
N THR A 194 4.89 -3.26 -2.67
CA THR A 194 3.93 -2.18 -2.56
C THR A 194 3.72 -1.79 -1.11
N SER A 195 3.47 -0.50 -0.89
CA SER A 195 3.20 0.06 0.42
C SER A 195 2.34 1.31 0.30
N PHE A 196 1.79 1.79 1.41
CA PHE A 196 1.26 3.14 1.49
C PHE A 196 1.85 3.88 2.69
N ALA A 197 1.99 5.20 2.55
CA ALA A 197 2.34 6.10 3.63
C ALA A 197 1.13 6.92 4.07
N LEU A 198 0.96 7.06 5.38
CA LEU A 198 -0.10 7.85 6.00
C LEU A 198 0.34 8.28 7.40
N GLY A 199 0.22 9.57 7.73
CA GLY A 199 0.60 10.09 9.06
C GLY A 199 2.06 9.80 9.45
N GLY A 200 2.99 9.89 8.50
CA GLY A 200 4.41 9.60 8.72
C GLY A 200 4.76 8.13 8.97
N LYS A 201 3.81 7.20 8.77
CA LYS A 201 4.04 5.75 8.90
C LYS A 201 3.94 5.08 7.53
N LEU A 202 4.75 4.04 7.32
CA LEU A 202 4.76 3.25 6.08
C LEU A 202 4.23 1.84 6.34
N PHE A 203 3.23 1.42 5.57
CA PHE A 203 2.53 0.15 5.74
C PHE A 203 2.68 -0.71 4.49
N PRO A 204 3.18 -1.96 4.59
CA PRO A 204 3.26 -2.86 3.45
C PRO A 204 1.86 -3.33 3.03
N ILE A 205 1.63 -3.44 1.73
CA ILE A 205 0.40 -4.03 1.17
C ILE A 205 0.75 -5.17 0.21
N SER A 206 -0.20 -6.08 -0.01
CA SER A 206 -0.05 -7.18 -0.96
C SER A 206 -1.14 -7.08 -2.03
N PRO A 207 -0.80 -6.69 -3.27
CA PRO A 207 -1.76 -6.49 -4.35
C PRO A 207 -2.51 -7.77 -4.75
N THR A 208 -1.88 -8.91 -4.52
CA THR A 208 -2.25 -10.21 -5.09
C THR A 208 -3.55 -10.80 -4.55
N GLY A 209 -4.04 -10.34 -3.38
CA GLY A 209 -5.29 -10.81 -2.78
C GLY A 209 -6.46 -9.84 -2.91
N PHE A 210 -6.34 -8.78 -3.71
CA PHE A 210 -7.39 -7.77 -3.86
C PHE A 210 -8.49 -8.11 -4.89
N LEU A 211 -8.30 -9.18 -5.68
CA LEU A 211 -9.22 -9.62 -6.73
C LEU A 211 -10.02 -10.90 -6.37
N GLN A 212 -9.99 -11.35 -5.11
CA GLN A 212 -10.77 -12.50 -4.63
C GLN A 212 -11.96 -12.09 -3.75
#